data_AF-A0A959C213-F1
#
_entry.id   AF-A0A959C213-F1
#
_cell.length_a   1.000
_cell.length_b   1.000
_cell.length_c   1.000
_cell.angle_alpha   90.00
_cell.angle_beta   90.00
_cell.angle_gamma   90.00
#
_symmetry.space_group_name_H-M   'P 1'
#
loop_
_entity.id
_entity.type
_entity.pdbx_description
1 polymer ?
#
loop_
_entity_poly.entity_id
_entity_poly.type
_entity_poly.pdbx_seq_one_letter_code
_entity_poly.pdbx_strand_id
1 'polypeptide(L)'
;MIATSLAIQYLAAFLLLLALYFSFRNVAASLLKTAFFISLYAVICFALNRLPHYRASWEADLAAGLAIPLAVIALAAMLFAAVAYFVDRYLDKEPRDHFKGGRLFFRYGKLVYHTVFPVGLEEGATQQDVEELTERLGGFLWDQLHEQLGKQGDITIKRMAIRDLGWKGKGVSAEKAFLQAAFRTPRNAKLFYFIHLNHLGRHVLAHHYAFVQGRHRWHHVLAFIASAPFHIWLWAYPWVMGRYCIQSRLNRYFDPSSYGIIDLKSGFESIRFNIMSATRRFAKVYGLTAESPERMASLPLSKQAGEPFQEPTNAFSKPWKAGAFG
;
A
#
# COMPACT_ATOMS: atom_id res chain seq x y z
N MET A 1 14.17 0.34 -47.39
CA MET A 1 12.70 0.50 -47.50
C MET A 1 11.89 -0.62 -46.86
N ILE A 2 12.34 -1.89 -46.88
CA ILE A 2 11.58 -3.00 -46.28
C ILE A 2 11.56 -2.94 -44.74
N ALA A 3 12.67 -2.56 -44.09
CA ALA A 3 12.77 -2.47 -42.64
C ALA A 3 11.88 -1.38 -42.00
N THR A 4 11.67 -0.24 -42.69
CA THR A 4 10.81 0.84 -42.21
C THR A 4 9.32 0.48 -42.33
N SER A 5 8.94 -0.31 -43.34
CA SER A 5 7.58 -0.85 -43.49
C SER A 5 7.23 -1.83 -42.37
N LEU A 6 8.15 -2.75 -42.05
CA LEU A 6 7.97 -3.70 -40.95
C LEU A 6 7.89 -3.00 -39.58
N ALA A 7 8.74 -2.01 -39.32
CA ALA A 7 8.70 -1.25 -38.07
C ALA A 7 7.36 -0.52 -37.86
N ILE A 8 6.79 0.07 -38.92
CA ILE A 8 5.49 0.74 -38.88
C ILE A 8 4.36 -0.27 -38.66
N GLN A 9 4.43 -1.45 -39.31
CA GLN A 9 3.45 -2.52 -39.13
C GLN A 9 3.49 -3.11 -37.72
N TYR A 10 4.68 -3.29 -37.13
CA TYR A 10 4.83 -3.74 -35.74
C TYR A 10 4.39 -2.68 -34.73
N LEU A 11 4.66 -1.40 -34.99
CA LEU A 11 4.17 -0.31 -34.15
C LEU A 11 2.64 -0.22 -34.20
N ALA A 12 2.04 -0.35 -35.39
CA ALA A 12 0.58 -0.37 -35.54
C ALA A 12 -0.05 -1.60 -34.87
N ALA A 13 0.55 -2.78 -35.01
CA ALA A 13 0.11 -4.00 -34.33
C ALA A 13 0.26 -3.89 -32.80
N PHE A 14 1.33 -3.27 -32.32
CA PHE A 14 1.55 -3.01 -30.89
C PHE A 14 0.52 -2.02 -30.33
N LEU A 15 0.23 -0.93 -31.04
CA LEU A 15 -0.80 0.04 -30.64
C LEU A 15 -2.20 -0.57 -30.68
N LEU A 16 -2.49 -1.44 -31.65
CA LEU A 16 -3.73 -2.21 -31.71
C LEU A 16 -3.86 -3.19 -30.54
N LEU A 17 -2.78 -3.90 -30.19
CA LEU A 17 -2.72 -4.78 -29.03
C LEU A 17 -2.86 -4.01 -27.72
N LEU A 18 -2.30 -2.80 -27.63
CA LEU A 18 -2.45 -1.92 -26.47
C LEU A 18 -3.90 -1.41 -26.34
N ALA A 19 -4.53 -1.02 -27.44
CA ALA A 19 -5.93 -0.58 -27.49
C ALA A 19 -6.91 -1.73 -27.17
N LEU A 20 -6.62 -2.94 -27.65
CA LEU A 20 -7.36 -4.16 -27.31
C LEU A 20 -7.10 -4.58 -25.85
N TYR A 21 -5.89 -4.40 -25.31
CA TYR A 21 -5.60 -4.66 -23.90
C TYR A 21 -6.41 -3.75 -22.96
N PHE A 22 -6.57 -2.47 -23.32
CA PHE A 22 -7.41 -1.53 -22.56
C PHE A 22 -8.92 -1.80 -22.69
N SER A 23 -9.37 -2.50 -23.74
CA SER A 23 -10.79 -2.83 -23.95
C SER A 23 -11.28 -4.12 -23.27
N PHE A 24 -10.40 -5.00 -22.77
CA PHE A 24 -10.78 -6.39 -22.43
C PHE A 24 -10.72 -6.72 -20.93
N ARG A 25 -11.89 -6.63 -20.28
CA ARG A 25 -12.10 -6.83 -18.84
C ARG A 25 -12.15 -8.30 -18.35
N ASN A 26 -11.91 -9.29 -19.20
CA ASN A 26 -12.08 -10.72 -18.86
C ASN A 26 -10.79 -11.54 -19.04
N VAL A 27 -10.16 -11.88 -17.92
CA VAL A 27 -8.87 -12.60 -17.80
C VAL A 27 -8.90 -14.00 -18.42
N ALA A 28 -10.04 -14.71 -18.39
CA ALA A 28 -10.16 -16.05 -18.97
C ALA A 28 -10.02 -16.08 -20.50
N ALA A 29 -10.50 -15.05 -21.20
CA ALA A 29 -10.36 -14.91 -22.64
C ALA A 29 -8.93 -14.53 -23.06
N SER A 30 -8.16 -13.90 -22.16
CA SER A 30 -6.75 -13.59 -22.40
C SER A 30 -5.88 -14.85 -22.34
N LEU A 31 -6.08 -15.71 -21.34
CA LEU A 31 -5.33 -16.96 -21.20
C LEU A 31 -5.58 -17.94 -22.36
N LEU A 32 -6.83 -18.06 -22.82
CA LEU A 32 -7.16 -18.93 -23.95
C LEU A 32 -6.52 -18.46 -25.26
N LYS A 33 -6.41 -17.14 -25.46
CA LYS A 33 -5.77 -16.54 -26.63
C LYS A 33 -4.25 -16.67 -26.55
N THR A 34 -3.63 -16.48 -25.39
CA THR A 34 -2.19 -16.70 -25.22
C THR A 34 -1.84 -18.17 -25.46
N ALA A 35 -2.65 -19.10 -24.94
CA ALA A 35 -2.48 -20.52 -25.22
C ALA A 35 -2.60 -20.83 -26.72
N PHE A 36 -3.59 -20.23 -27.41
CA PHE A 36 -3.77 -20.37 -28.86
C PHE A 36 -2.57 -19.87 -29.67
N PHE A 37 -2.03 -18.69 -29.36
CA PHE A 37 -0.86 -18.14 -30.07
C PHE A 37 0.42 -18.94 -29.79
N ILE A 38 0.63 -19.42 -28.56
CA ILE A 38 1.75 -20.32 -28.24
C ILE A 38 1.63 -21.63 -29.04
N SER A 39 0.41 -22.18 -29.14
CA SER A 39 0.15 -23.43 -29.86
C SER A 39 0.34 -23.25 -31.38
N LEU A 40 -0.18 -22.16 -31.94
CA LEU A 40 -0.04 -21.83 -33.37
C LEU A 40 1.43 -21.59 -33.74
N TYR A 41 2.17 -20.89 -32.88
CA TYR A 41 3.61 -20.68 -33.07
C TYR A 41 4.38 -22.01 -33.02
N ALA A 42 4.09 -22.89 -32.06
CA ALA A 42 4.70 -24.22 -31.99
C ALA A 42 4.42 -25.07 -33.24
N VAL A 43 3.20 -25.01 -33.80
CA VAL A 43 2.83 -25.71 -35.04
C VAL A 43 3.58 -25.15 -36.24
N ILE A 44 3.73 -23.83 -36.36
CA ILE A 44 4.51 -23.19 -37.43
C ILE A 44 5.99 -23.59 -37.32
N CYS A 45 6.57 -23.56 -36.13
CA CYS A 45 7.95 -24.00 -35.90
C CYS A 45 8.13 -25.49 -36.23
N PHE A 46 7.16 -26.35 -35.88
CA PHE A 46 7.19 -27.78 -36.19
C PHE A 46 7.07 -28.06 -37.70
N ALA A 47 6.19 -27.34 -38.40
CA ALA A 47 6.01 -27.45 -39.84
C ALA A 47 7.27 -27.01 -40.62
N LEU A 48 7.93 -25.94 -40.17
CA LEU A 48 9.16 -25.45 -40.78
C LEU A 48 10.36 -26.38 -40.53
N ASN A 49 10.39 -27.13 -39.41
CA ASN A 49 11.43 -28.11 -39.08
C ASN A 49 11.41 -29.38 -39.97
N ARG A 50 10.37 -29.58 -40.78
CA ARG A 50 10.25 -30.71 -41.74
C ARG A 50 10.92 -30.44 -43.09
N LEU A 51 11.43 -29.22 -43.34
CA LEU A 51 12.08 -28.86 -44.61
C LEU A 51 13.61 -28.98 -44.49
N PRO A 52 14.25 -29.94 -45.20
CA PRO A 52 15.64 -30.32 -44.97
C PRO A 52 16.68 -29.25 -45.37
N HIS A 53 16.32 -28.27 -46.21
CA HIS A 53 17.24 -27.23 -46.68
C HIS A 53 17.48 -26.07 -45.69
N TYR A 54 16.72 -25.98 -44.60
CA TYR A 54 16.84 -24.86 -43.65
C TYR A 54 17.69 -25.17 -42.42
N ARG A 55 18.11 -26.40 -42.17
CA ARG A 55 18.64 -26.84 -40.85
C ARG A 55 19.89 -26.12 -40.32
N ALA A 56 20.71 -25.48 -41.18
CA ALA A 56 21.92 -24.75 -40.75
C ALA A 56 21.71 -23.23 -40.68
N SER A 57 20.89 -22.64 -41.55
CA SER A 57 20.46 -21.23 -41.41
C SER A 57 19.40 -21.09 -40.33
N TRP A 58 18.62 -22.14 -40.04
CA TRP A 58 17.55 -22.08 -39.05
C TRP A 58 18.07 -21.95 -37.64
N GLU A 59 19.27 -22.40 -37.27
CA GLU A 59 19.69 -22.24 -35.87
C GLU A 59 19.96 -20.76 -35.59
N ALA A 60 20.51 -20.05 -36.58
CA ALA A 60 20.67 -18.60 -36.55
C ALA A 60 19.33 -17.86 -36.75
N ASP A 61 18.47 -18.30 -37.67
CA ASP A 61 17.16 -17.67 -37.96
C ASP A 61 16.11 -17.96 -36.88
N LEU A 62 16.20 -19.09 -36.17
CA LEU A 62 15.33 -19.48 -35.06
C LEU A 62 15.84 -18.86 -33.76
N ALA A 63 17.16 -18.76 -33.57
CA ALA A 63 17.72 -17.92 -32.51
C ALA A 63 17.34 -16.45 -32.72
N ALA A 64 17.45 -15.90 -33.93
CA ALA A 64 17.02 -14.54 -34.26
C ALA A 64 15.48 -14.40 -34.16
N GLY A 65 14.75 -15.40 -34.64
CA GLY A 65 13.28 -15.45 -34.67
C GLY A 65 12.64 -15.58 -33.29
N LEU A 66 13.37 -16.10 -32.29
CA LEU A 66 12.97 -16.10 -30.87
C LEU A 66 13.55 -14.91 -30.10
N ALA A 67 14.79 -14.51 -30.41
CA ALA A 67 15.45 -13.40 -29.73
C ALA A 67 14.74 -12.07 -29.94
N ILE A 68 14.25 -11.79 -31.16
CA ILE A 68 13.54 -10.54 -31.45
C ILE A 68 12.22 -10.45 -30.65
N PRO A 69 11.29 -11.43 -30.69
CA PRO A 69 10.10 -11.41 -29.84
C PRO A 69 10.40 -11.36 -28.35
N LEU A 70 11.40 -12.11 -27.88
CA LEU A 70 11.79 -12.12 -26.46
C LEU A 70 12.32 -10.74 -26.04
N ALA A 71 13.14 -10.11 -26.86
CA ALA A 71 13.66 -8.76 -26.63
C ALA A 71 12.53 -7.72 -26.60
N VAL A 72 11.54 -7.84 -27.50
CA VAL A 72 10.34 -6.98 -27.51
C VAL A 72 9.53 -7.16 -26.23
N ILE A 73 9.29 -8.39 -25.78
CA ILE A 73 8.57 -8.69 -24.54
C ILE A 73 9.33 -8.14 -23.32
N ALA A 74 10.65 -8.35 -23.26
CA ALA A 74 11.50 -7.84 -22.19
C ALA A 74 11.46 -6.31 -22.14
N LEU A 75 11.61 -5.64 -23.28
CA LEU A 75 11.53 -4.19 -23.38
C LEU A 75 10.15 -3.67 -22.94
N ALA A 76 9.07 -4.32 -23.36
CA ALA A 76 7.71 -3.95 -22.96
C ALA A 76 7.52 -4.08 -21.43
N ALA A 77 8.04 -5.16 -20.81
CA ALA A 77 7.99 -5.34 -19.37
C ALA A 77 8.80 -4.27 -18.61
N MET A 78 9.98 -3.89 -19.12
CA MET A 78 10.79 -2.81 -18.57
C MET A 78 10.08 -1.46 -18.66
N LEU A 79 9.51 -1.12 -19.82
CA LEU A 79 8.74 0.11 -20.02
C LEU A 79 7.52 0.16 -19.10
N PHE A 80 6.78 -0.95 -18.99
CA PHE A 80 5.65 -1.05 -18.07
C PHE A 80 6.08 -0.84 -16.61
N ALA A 81 7.19 -1.43 -16.18
CA ALA A 81 7.74 -1.21 -14.84
C ALA A 81 8.15 0.23 -14.59
N ALA A 82 8.76 0.90 -15.57
CA ALA A 82 9.13 2.31 -15.48
C ALA A 82 7.89 3.20 -15.32
N VAL A 83 6.87 3.01 -16.18
CA VAL A 83 5.60 3.74 -16.09
C VAL A 83 4.92 3.49 -14.75
N ALA A 84 4.81 2.22 -14.33
CA ALA A 84 4.18 1.86 -13.06
C ALA A 84 4.88 2.52 -11.86
N TYR A 85 6.22 2.58 -11.86
CA TYR A 85 6.98 3.28 -10.83
C TYR A 85 6.66 4.79 -10.76
N PHE A 86 6.61 5.48 -11.91
CA PHE A 86 6.30 6.91 -11.95
C PHE A 86 4.85 7.21 -11.53
N VAL A 87 3.91 6.36 -11.94
CA VAL A 87 2.51 6.45 -11.50
C VAL A 87 2.42 6.26 -9.98
N ASP A 88 3.07 5.23 -9.42
CA ASP A 88 3.07 4.98 -7.97
C ASP A 88 3.70 6.15 -7.20
N ARG A 89 4.78 6.74 -7.73
CA ARG A 89 5.43 7.94 -7.16
C ARG A 89 4.52 9.17 -7.17
N TYR A 90 3.66 9.30 -8.18
CA TYR A 90 2.68 10.38 -8.25
C TYR A 90 1.56 10.16 -7.23
N LEU A 91 1.01 8.94 -7.16
CA LEU A 91 -0.05 8.57 -6.22
C LEU A 91 0.38 8.68 -4.74
N ASP A 92 1.67 8.49 -4.45
CA ASP A 92 2.25 8.70 -3.11
C ASP A 92 2.05 10.13 -2.56
N LYS A 93 1.71 11.11 -3.42
CA LYS A 93 1.43 12.49 -3.02
C LYS A 93 -0.04 12.75 -2.71
N GLU A 94 -0.95 11.85 -3.08
CA GLU A 94 -2.38 12.05 -2.89
C GLU A 94 -2.82 11.67 -1.44
N PRO A 95 -3.70 12.47 -0.81
CA PRO A 95 -4.09 12.27 0.59
C PRO A 95 -5.18 11.21 0.81
N ARG A 96 -5.57 10.46 -0.23
CA ARG A 96 -6.60 9.41 -0.16
C ARG A 96 -5.98 8.08 -0.51
N ASP A 97 -6.09 7.12 0.41
CA ASP A 97 -5.63 5.77 0.16
C ASP A 97 -6.82 4.82 0.02
N HIS A 98 -6.82 4.07 -1.08
CA HIS A 98 -7.82 3.07 -1.38
C HIS A 98 -7.14 1.71 -1.38
N PHE A 99 -7.64 0.78 -0.56
CA PHE A 99 -7.09 -0.57 -0.52
C PHE A 99 -8.15 -1.59 -0.92
N LYS A 100 -7.71 -2.69 -1.54
CA LYS A 100 -8.56 -3.84 -1.88
C LYS A 100 -8.02 -5.09 -1.18
N GLY A 101 -8.67 -5.59 -0.13
CA GLY A 101 -8.30 -6.83 0.56
C GLY A 101 -7.55 -6.62 1.88
N GLY A 102 -6.98 -7.67 2.48
CA GLY A 102 -6.58 -7.66 3.91
C GLY A 102 -5.36 -6.83 4.34
N ARG A 103 -4.84 -5.88 3.55
CA ARG A 103 -3.65 -5.07 3.92
C ARG A 103 -3.97 -3.58 3.89
N LEU A 104 -4.41 -3.03 5.02
CA LEU A 104 -4.89 -1.65 5.17
C LEU A 104 -3.81 -0.56 5.00
N PHE A 105 -2.52 -0.91 5.00
CA PHE A 105 -1.40 0.04 5.04
C PHE A 105 -0.20 -0.36 4.16
N PHE A 106 -0.42 -1.12 3.09
CA PHE A 106 0.66 -1.69 2.28
C PHE A 106 1.61 -0.64 1.65
N ARG A 107 1.15 0.61 1.50
CA ARG A 107 1.92 1.73 0.96
C ARG A 107 2.89 2.35 1.96
N TYR A 108 2.56 2.32 3.25
CA TYR A 108 3.28 3.07 4.30
C TYR A 108 4.53 2.35 4.83
N GLY A 109 4.83 1.15 4.32
CA GLY A 109 6.04 0.40 4.63
C GLY A 109 5.82 -0.68 5.69
N LYS A 110 6.81 -0.87 6.56
CA LYS A 110 6.78 -1.93 7.59
C LYS A 110 6.16 -1.39 8.88
N LEU A 111 5.21 -2.12 9.44
CA LEU A 111 4.69 -1.85 10.78
C LEU A 111 5.81 -2.06 11.80
N VAL A 112 6.12 -1.04 12.59
CA VAL A 112 7.15 -1.09 13.66
C VAL A 112 6.56 -0.95 15.05
N TYR A 113 5.34 -0.43 15.17
CA TYR A 113 4.68 -0.22 16.45
C TYR A 113 3.17 -0.31 16.32
N HIS A 114 2.53 -0.98 17.26
CA HIS A 114 1.08 -0.98 17.44
C HIS A 114 0.77 -1.00 18.94
N THR A 115 -0.09 -0.09 19.39
CA THR A 115 -0.66 -0.12 20.74
C THR A 115 -2.11 0.33 20.70
N VAL A 116 -2.87 -0.07 21.71
CA VAL A 116 -4.23 0.42 21.94
C VAL A 116 -4.27 1.10 23.30
N PHE A 117 -4.88 2.29 23.36
CA PHE A 117 -5.07 3.04 24.59
C PHE A 117 -6.57 3.18 24.87
N PRO A 118 -7.13 2.42 25.82
CA PRO A 118 -8.52 2.55 26.21
C PRO A 118 -8.71 3.77 27.10
N VAL A 119 -9.73 4.57 26.78
CA VAL A 119 -10.22 5.69 27.58
C VAL A 119 -11.64 5.35 27.98
N GLY A 120 -11.86 5.02 29.24
CA GLY A 120 -13.16 4.61 29.76
C GLY A 120 -13.96 5.78 30.35
N LEU A 121 -15.27 5.71 30.16
CA LEU A 121 -16.24 6.52 30.91
C LEU A 121 -16.66 5.80 32.21
N GLU A 122 -17.19 6.56 33.16
CA GLU A 122 -17.75 6.04 34.41
C GLU A 122 -18.99 5.15 34.18
N GLU A 123 -19.38 4.41 35.23
CA GLU A 123 -20.55 3.55 35.19
C GLU A 123 -21.84 4.34 34.97
N GLY A 124 -22.64 3.95 33.96
CA GLY A 124 -23.90 4.61 33.60
C GLY A 124 -23.86 5.39 32.28
N ALA A 125 -22.69 5.58 31.67
CA ALA A 125 -22.56 6.23 30.37
C ALA A 125 -23.29 5.48 29.25
N THR A 126 -23.98 6.24 28.41
CA THR A 126 -24.70 5.76 27.23
C THR A 126 -23.76 5.64 26.03
N GLN A 127 -24.22 4.96 24.98
CA GLN A 127 -23.44 4.85 23.74
C GLN A 127 -23.25 6.21 23.04
N GLN A 128 -24.20 7.14 23.17
CA GLN A 128 -24.07 8.50 22.64
C GLN A 128 -22.95 9.27 23.33
N ASP A 129 -22.80 9.09 24.65
CA ASP A 129 -21.72 9.73 25.40
C ASP A 129 -20.34 9.24 24.94
N VAL A 130 -20.23 7.96 24.60
CA VAL A 130 -18.99 7.38 24.07
C VAL A 130 -18.68 7.92 22.67
N GLU A 131 -19.69 8.04 21.80
CA GLU A 131 -19.53 8.63 20.46
C GLU A 131 -19.07 10.09 20.55
N GLU A 132 -19.72 10.90 21.40
CA GLU A 132 -19.34 12.30 21.62
C GLU A 132 -17.93 12.41 22.23
N LEU A 133 -17.60 11.56 23.21
CA LEU A 133 -16.27 11.53 23.79
C LEU A 133 -15.20 11.22 22.73
N THR A 134 -15.50 10.28 21.84
CA THR A 134 -14.59 9.94 20.75
C THR A 134 -14.36 11.17 19.88
N GLU A 135 -15.42 11.89 19.49
CA GLU A 135 -15.32 13.11 18.67
C GLU A 135 -14.47 14.19 19.34
N ARG A 136 -14.72 14.44 20.63
CA ARG A 136 -13.95 15.38 21.44
C ARG A 136 -12.48 14.98 21.55
N LEU A 137 -12.18 13.70 21.77
CA LEU A 137 -10.80 13.21 21.82
C LEU A 137 -10.11 13.37 20.46
N GLY A 138 -10.81 13.09 19.36
CA GLY A 138 -10.30 13.25 18.00
C GLY A 138 -9.97 14.71 17.67
N GLY A 139 -10.87 15.64 18.00
CA GLY A 139 -10.65 17.08 17.86
C GLY A 139 -9.49 17.57 18.72
N PHE A 140 -9.45 17.19 19.99
CA PHE A 140 -8.38 17.56 20.91
C PHE A 140 -7.00 17.06 20.45
N LEU A 141 -6.90 15.81 20.01
CA LEU A 141 -5.66 15.26 19.46
C LEU A 141 -5.23 15.97 18.18
N TRP A 142 -6.17 16.32 17.30
CA TRP A 142 -5.88 17.11 16.10
C TRP A 142 -5.25 18.45 16.47
N ASP A 143 -5.89 19.22 17.35
CA ASP A 143 -5.44 20.56 17.72
C ASP A 143 -4.06 20.50 18.41
N GLN A 144 -3.90 19.59 19.37
CA GLN A 144 -2.64 19.42 20.11
C GLN A 144 -1.49 19.01 19.19
N LEU A 145 -1.70 18.05 18.29
CA LEU A 145 -0.64 17.64 17.38
C LEU A 145 -0.32 18.76 16.39
N HIS A 146 -1.33 19.47 15.88
CA HIS A 146 -1.10 20.56 14.94
C HIS A 146 -0.33 21.73 15.59
N GLU A 147 -0.64 22.07 16.84
CA GLU A 147 0.05 23.10 17.60
C GLU A 147 1.50 22.72 17.93
N GLN A 148 1.72 21.48 18.41
CA GLN A 148 3.03 21.03 18.92
C GLN A 148 3.97 20.58 17.80
N LEU A 149 3.45 19.83 16.83
CA LEU A 149 4.25 19.21 15.76
C LEU A 149 4.10 19.90 14.41
N GLY A 150 2.97 20.57 14.15
CA GLY A 150 2.73 21.24 12.86
C GLY A 150 3.68 22.41 12.58
N LYS A 151 4.32 22.95 13.62
CA LYS A 151 5.39 23.97 13.51
C LYS A 151 6.74 23.38 13.09
N GLN A 152 6.92 22.06 13.17
CA GLN A 152 8.13 21.38 12.76
C GLN A 152 8.05 21.11 11.25
N GLY A 153 8.86 21.79 10.44
CA GLY A 153 8.78 21.72 8.97
C GLY A 153 8.93 20.32 8.36
N ASP A 154 9.50 19.38 9.11
CA ASP A 154 9.68 17.98 8.70
C ASP A 154 8.51 17.06 9.04
N ILE A 155 7.50 17.57 9.77
CA ILE A 155 6.30 16.82 10.16
C ILE A 155 5.08 17.41 9.46
N THR A 156 4.27 16.52 8.87
CA THR A 156 2.99 16.88 8.27
C THR A 156 1.87 16.12 8.98
N ILE A 157 0.80 16.83 9.32
CA ILE A 157 -0.36 16.24 10.00
C ILE A 157 -1.55 16.33 9.06
N LYS A 158 -2.26 15.22 8.88
CA LYS A 158 -3.39 15.11 7.96
C LYS A 158 -4.49 14.24 8.55
N ARG A 159 -5.74 14.62 8.30
CA ARG A 159 -6.88 13.71 8.45
C ARG A 159 -6.96 12.87 7.19
N MET A 160 -7.01 11.56 7.37
CA MET A 160 -7.08 10.60 6.30
C MET A 160 -8.30 9.72 6.48
N ALA A 161 -8.96 9.39 5.38
CA ALA A 161 -9.97 8.36 5.38
C ALA A 161 -9.49 7.21 4.50
N ILE A 162 -9.47 6.01 5.08
CA ILE A 162 -9.01 4.80 4.40
C ILE A 162 -10.24 3.92 4.17
N ARG A 163 -10.47 3.58 2.90
CA ARG A 163 -11.66 2.85 2.47
C ARG A 163 -11.33 1.44 2.01
N ASP A 164 -12.02 0.45 2.56
CA ASP A 164 -11.98 -0.93 2.05
C ASP A 164 -12.87 -1.07 0.81
N LEU A 165 -12.26 -1.30 -0.35
CA LEU A 165 -12.97 -1.56 -1.60
C LEU A 165 -13.25 -3.06 -1.84
N GLY A 166 -12.68 -3.96 -1.01
CA GLY A 166 -12.89 -5.40 -1.05
C GLY A 166 -14.18 -5.85 -0.36
N TRP A 167 -14.69 -5.05 0.59
CA TRP A 167 -15.94 -5.29 1.30
C TRP A 167 -17.17 -4.90 0.46
N LYS A 168 -17.35 -5.54 -0.70
CA LYS A 168 -18.53 -5.29 -1.56
C LYS A 168 -19.80 -6.02 -1.10
N GLY A 169 -19.69 -6.97 -0.17
CA GLY A 169 -20.78 -7.90 0.16
C GLY A 169 -21.89 -7.40 1.08
N LYS A 170 -21.77 -6.22 1.73
CA LYS A 170 -22.75 -5.77 2.74
C LYS A 170 -23.20 -4.30 2.63
N GLY A 171 -23.03 -3.63 1.48
CA GLY A 171 -23.53 -2.26 1.27
C GLY A 171 -22.91 -1.16 2.15
N VAL A 172 -22.09 -1.51 3.15
CA VAL A 172 -21.38 -0.58 4.02
C VAL A 172 -19.92 -0.53 3.56
N SER A 173 -19.57 0.58 2.90
CA SER A 173 -18.19 0.99 2.76
C SER A 173 -17.63 1.21 4.17
N ALA A 174 -16.79 0.30 4.66
CA ALA A 174 -16.07 0.47 5.92
C ALA A 174 -14.93 1.50 5.71
N GLU A 175 -15.33 2.77 5.59
CA GLU A 175 -14.41 3.89 5.63
C GLU A 175 -14.04 4.16 7.08
N LYS A 176 -12.74 4.12 7.37
CA LYS A 176 -12.20 4.42 8.69
C LYS A 176 -11.43 5.73 8.65
N ALA A 177 -11.72 6.61 9.59
CA ALA A 177 -11.00 7.86 9.76
C ALA A 177 -9.73 7.64 10.59
N PHE A 178 -8.65 8.28 10.16
CA PHE A 178 -7.34 8.26 10.80
C PHE A 178 -6.79 9.66 10.91
N LEU A 179 -6.12 9.92 12.02
CA LEU A 179 -5.21 11.04 12.15
C LEU A 179 -3.80 10.57 11.83
N GLN A 180 -3.20 11.10 10.78
CA GLN A 180 -1.85 10.76 10.34
C GLN A 180 -0.88 11.88 10.71
N ALA A 181 0.21 11.53 11.38
CA ALA A 181 1.42 12.35 11.48
C ALA A 181 2.53 11.69 10.65
N ALA A 182 3.04 12.37 9.63
CA ALA A 182 4.10 11.88 8.76
C ALA A 182 5.36 12.72 8.95
N PHE A 183 6.44 12.08 9.38
CA PHE A 183 7.77 12.69 9.54
C PHE A 183 8.69 12.24 8.42
N ARG A 184 9.42 13.18 7.83
CA ARG A 184 10.42 12.92 6.80
C ARG A 184 11.80 13.30 7.30
N THR A 185 12.69 12.32 7.33
CA THR A 185 14.11 12.56 7.67
C THR A 185 14.81 13.35 6.56
N PRO A 186 15.93 14.04 6.85
CA PRO A 186 16.79 14.68 5.84
C PRO A 186 17.27 13.69 4.77
N ARG A 187 17.38 12.41 5.12
CA ARG A 187 17.76 11.32 4.23
C ARG A 187 16.59 10.74 3.45
N ASN A 188 15.40 11.33 3.49
CA ASN A 188 14.17 10.91 2.81
C ASN A 188 13.56 9.57 3.25
N ALA A 189 14.00 8.99 4.36
CA ALA A 189 13.20 7.97 5.03
C ALA A 189 11.97 8.63 5.66
N LYS A 190 10.83 7.91 5.65
CA LYS A 190 9.57 8.41 6.17
C LYS A 190 9.09 7.55 7.33
N LEU A 191 8.50 8.22 8.31
CA LEU A 191 7.76 7.61 9.41
C LEU A 191 6.31 8.07 9.28
N PHE A 192 5.37 7.14 9.35
CA PHE A 192 3.95 7.42 9.37
C PHE A 192 3.36 6.92 10.68
N TYR A 193 2.79 7.80 11.47
CA TYR A 193 2.09 7.49 12.70
C TYR A 193 0.59 7.72 12.49
N PHE A 194 -0.22 6.69 12.67
CA PHE A 194 -1.67 6.75 12.52
C PHE A 194 -2.34 6.56 13.86
N ILE A 195 -3.34 7.37 14.13
CA ILE A 195 -4.26 7.22 15.26
C ILE A 195 -5.64 6.95 14.68
N HIS A 196 -6.26 5.88 15.13
CA HIS A 196 -7.66 5.57 14.85
C HIS A 196 -8.41 5.45 16.16
N LEU A 197 -9.49 6.18 16.28
CA LEU A 197 -10.37 6.08 17.43
C LEU A 197 -11.54 5.17 17.06
N ASN A 198 -11.79 4.17 17.89
CA ASN A 198 -12.95 3.30 17.81
C ASN A 198 -13.61 3.25 19.19
N HIS A 199 -14.83 2.75 19.29
CA HIS A 199 -15.47 2.51 20.57
C HIS A 199 -15.79 1.02 20.74
N LEU A 200 -15.71 0.55 21.98
CA LEU A 200 -16.12 -0.80 22.37
C LEU A 200 -16.77 -0.73 23.75
N GLY A 201 -18.09 -0.96 23.79
CA GLY A 201 -18.88 -0.78 25.01
C GLY A 201 -18.76 0.65 25.54
N ARG A 202 -18.22 0.80 26.75
CA ARG A 202 -18.04 2.09 27.45
C ARG A 202 -16.65 2.71 27.27
N HIS A 203 -15.82 2.12 26.41
CA HIS A 203 -14.45 2.57 26.20
C HIS A 203 -14.27 3.12 24.80
N VAL A 204 -13.54 4.23 24.71
CA VAL A 204 -12.93 4.70 23.48
C VAL A 204 -11.55 4.07 23.35
N LEU A 205 -11.34 3.29 22.30
CA LEU A 205 -10.07 2.65 21.97
C LEU A 205 -9.30 3.54 20.98
N ALA A 206 -8.21 4.14 21.45
CA ALA A 206 -7.27 4.83 20.58
C ALA A 206 -6.20 3.86 20.08
N HIS A 207 -6.35 3.41 18.83
CA HIS A 207 -5.39 2.55 18.15
C HIS A 207 -4.28 3.40 17.55
N HIS A 208 -3.04 3.12 17.94
CA HIS A 208 -1.85 3.79 17.45
C HIS A 208 -1.04 2.82 16.59
N TYR A 209 -0.74 3.20 15.35
CA TYR A 209 0.09 2.42 14.43
C TYR A 209 1.26 3.27 13.96
N ALA A 210 2.47 2.73 13.95
CA ALA A 210 3.60 3.39 13.31
C ALA A 210 4.20 2.50 12.22
N PHE A 211 4.39 3.09 11.04
CA PHE A 211 5.00 2.47 9.87
C PHE A 211 6.26 3.22 9.48
N VAL A 212 7.28 2.47 9.11
CA VAL A 212 8.53 3.04 8.60
C VAL A 212 8.68 2.65 7.14
N GLN A 213 9.00 3.65 6.34
CA GLN A 213 9.34 3.50 4.94
C GLN A 213 10.79 3.97 4.74
N GLY A 214 11.66 3.04 4.34
CA GLY A 214 13.05 3.34 4.01
C GLY A 214 13.20 4.25 2.80
N ARG A 215 14.44 4.66 2.51
CA ARG A 215 14.81 5.29 1.24
C ARG A 215 15.35 4.23 0.28
N HIS A 216 14.79 4.18 -0.92
CA HIS A 216 15.44 3.51 -2.03
C HIS A 216 16.37 4.46 -2.79
N ARG A 217 17.46 3.93 -3.35
CA ARG A 217 18.39 4.66 -4.22
C ARG A 217 17.95 4.52 -5.67
N TRP A 218 18.42 5.41 -6.55
CA TRP A 218 18.05 5.38 -7.98
C TRP A 218 18.40 4.03 -8.65
N HIS A 219 19.51 3.39 -8.24
CA HIS A 219 19.89 2.08 -8.78
C HIS A 219 18.96 0.94 -8.31
N HIS A 220 18.25 1.07 -7.17
CA HIS A 220 17.20 0.10 -6.82
C HIS A 220 16.03 0.17 -7.81
N VAL A 221 15.71 1.36 -8.30
CA VAL A 221 14.67 1.56 -9.32
C VAL A 221 15.12 0.93 -10.64
N LEU A 222 16.36 1.19 -11.06
CA LEU A 222 16.90 0.56 -12.27
C LEU A 222 16.97 -0.96 -12.16
N ALA A 223 17.38 -1.49 -11.01
CA ALA A 223 17.39 -2.93 -10.78
C ALA A 223 15.99 -3.51 -10.91
N PHE A 224 14.96 -2.88 -10.31
CA PHE A 224 13.56 -3.30 -10.44
C PHE A 224 13.05 -3.25 -11.89
N ILE A 225 13.41 -2.21 -12.65
CA ILE A 225 13.03 -2.08 -14.06
C ILE A 225 13.72 -3.17 -14.89
N ALA A 226 15.04 -3.33 -14.75
CA ALA A 226 15.82 -4.32 -15.48
C ALA A 226 15.40 -5.76 -15.16
N SER A 227 15.02 -6.04 -13.92
CA SER A 227 14.53 -7.37 -13.51
C SER A 227 13.04 -7.59 -13.79
N ALA A 228 12.31 -6.56 -14.26
CA ALA A 228 10.88 -6.64 -14.55
C ALA A 228 10.47 -7.85 -15.40
N PRO A 229 11.15 -8.19 -16.51
CA PRO A 229 10.77 -9.32 -17.36
C PRO A 229 10.68 -10.65 -16.62
N PHE A 230 11.49 -10.85 -15.58
CA PHE A 230 11.60 -12.10 -14.83
C PHE A 230 10.61 -12.25 -13.68
N HIS A 231 9.85 -11.19 -13.36
CA HIS A 231 8.97 -11.21 -12.19
C HIS A 231 7.73 -10.33 -12.35
N ILE A 232 7.42 -9.86 -13.56
CA ILE A 232 6.30 -8.96 -13.83
C ILE A 232 4.97 -9.53 -13.32
N TRP A 233 4.75 -10.84 -13.46
CA TRP A 233 3.56 -11.53 -12.96
C TRP A 233 3.40 -11.46 -11.43
N LEU A 234 4.50 -11.31 -10.67
CA LEU A 234 4.45 -11.26 -9.20
C LEU A 234 3.97 -9.92 -8.66
N TRP A 235 4.05 -8.84 -9.44
CA TRP A 235 3.73 -7.50 -8.97
C TRP A 235 2.75 -6.73 -9.85
N ALA A 236 2.71 -6.95 -11.17
CA ALA A 236 1.86 -6.18 -12.08
C ALA A 236 0.37 -6.35 -11.75
N TYR A 237 -0.10 -7.60 -11.62
CA TYR A 237 -1.49 -7.88 -11.29
C TYR A 237 -1.89 -7.34 -9.90
N PRO A 238 -1.13 -7.64 -8.81
CA PRO A 238 -1.37 -7.03 -7.51
C PRO A 238 -1.33 -5.49 -7.52
N TRP A 239 -0.46 -4.88 -8.32
CA TRP A 239 -0.34 -3.43 -8.43
C TRP A 239 -1.57 -2.81 -9.10
N VAL A 240 -2.00 -3.34 -10.24
CA VAL A 240 -3.25 -2.93 -10.92
C VAL A 240 -4.47 -3.09 -10.00
N MET A 241 -4.46 -4.12 -9.14
CA MET A 241 -5.52 -4.35 -8.16
C MET A 241 -5.41 -3.48 -6.89
N GLY A 242 -4.42 -2.58 -6.77
CA GLY A 242 -4.23 -1.75 -5.58
C GLY A 242 -3.89 -2.56 -4.32
N ARG A 243 -3.18 -3.68 -4.48
CA ARG A 243 -2.72 -4.59 -3.41
C ARG A 243 -1.19 -4.57 -3.25
N TYR A 244 -0.51 -3.84 -4.11
CA TYR A 244 0.94 -3.78 -4.17
C TYR A 244 1.38 -2.36 -4.45
N CYS A 245 2.42 -1.92 -3.75
CA CYS A 245 3.03 -0.61 -3.91
C CYS A 245 4.50 -0.83 -4.24
N ILE A 246 4.91 -0.33 -5.39
CA ILE A 246 6.27 -0.45 -5.90
C ILE A 246 7.20 0.34 -4.98
N GLN A 247 6.79 1.54 -4.54
CA GLN A 247 7.57 2.34 -3.58
C GLN A 247 7.85 1.53 -2.30
N SER A 248 6.80 0.97 -1.69
CA SER A 248 6.92 0.12 -0.50
C SER A 248 7.81 -1.12 -0.73
N ARG A 249 7.72 -1.76 -1.90
CA ARG A 249 8.61 -2.88 -2.26
C ARG A 249 10.07 -2.45 -2.36
N LEU A 250 10.35 -1.37 -3.10
CA LEU A 250 11.70 -0.83 -3.27
C LEU A 250 12.31 -0.43 -1.92
N ASN A 251 11.46 -0.03 -0.99
CA ASN A 251 11.83 0.33 0.38
C ASN A 251 12.00 -0.88 1.32
N ARG A 252 11.75 -2.12 0.89
CA ARG A 252 12.10 -3.34 1.66
C ARG A 252 13.61 -3.49 1.84
N TYR A 253 14.40 -2.91 0.96
CA TYR A 253 15.84 -2.71 1.16
C TYR A 253 16.02 -1.52 2.09
N PHE A 254 15.60 -1.68 3.35
CA PHE A 254 15.97 -0.77 4.41
C PHE A 254 17.47 -0.95 4.63
N ASP A 255 18.26 -0.14 3.93
CA ASP A 255 19.70 -0.01 4.10
C ASP A 255 19.98 1.31 4.81
N PRO A 256 19.61 1.42 6.10
CA PRO A 256 19.76 2.66 6.80
C PRO A 256 21.25 2.86 7.12
N SER A 257 21.79 4.00 6.71
CA SER A 257 22.93 4.55 7.44
C SER A 257 22.55 4.63 8.93
N SER A 258 23.46 4.37 9.86
CA SER A 258 23.19 4.44 11.31
C SER A 258 22.51 5.76 11.71
N TYR A 259 22.89 6.88 11.08
CA TYR A 259 22.23 8.17 11.27
C TYR A 259 20.76 8.21 10.86
N GLY A 260 20.37 7.54 9.77
CA GLY A 260 18.97 7.45 9.36
C GLY A 260 18.11 6.67 10.34
N ILE A 261 18.68 5.65 11.01
CA ILE A 261 17.99 4.95 12.11
C ILE A 261 17.79 5.90 13.29
N ILE A 262 18.83 6.65 13.66
CA ILE A 262 18.79 7.61 14.77
C ILE A 262 17.72 8.68 14.50
N ASP A 263 17.70 9.28 13.31
CA ASP A 263 16.71 10.29 12.93
C ASP A 263 15.28 9.74 13.02
N LEU A 264 15.04 8.55 12.47
CA LEU A 264 13.72 7.89 12.51
C LEU A 264 13.31 7.56 13.94
N LYS A 265 14.25 7.09 14.78
CA LYS A 265 13.98 6.77 16.19
C LYS A 265 13.62 8.02 16.98
N SER A 266 14.38 9.10 16.82
CA SER A 266 14.09 10.39 17.46
C SER A 266 12.73 10.94 17.03
N GLY A 267 12.42 10.89 15.72
CA GLY A 267 11.11 11.27 15.20
C GLY A 267 9.97 10.41 15.76
N PHE A 268 10.18 9.09 15.85
CA PHE A 268 9.22 8.16 16.42
C PHE A 268 8.94 8.45 17.89
N GLU A 269 9.98 8.57 18.72
CA GLU A 269 9.79 8.84 20.15
C GLU A 269 9.17 10.22 20.39
N SER A 270 9.55 11.24 19.61
CA SER A 270 8.94 12.58 19.70
C SER A 270 7.45 12.56 19.38
N ILE A 271 7.05 11.95 18.25
CA ILE A 271 5.64 11.86 17.86
C ILE A 271 4.85 11.04 18.89
N ARG A 272 5.38 9.87 19.27
CA ARG A 272 4.76 8.98 20.25
C ARG A 272 4.55 9.69 21.58
N PHE A 273 5.57 10.39 22.09
CA PHE A 273 5.51 11.11 23.35
C PHE A 273 4.43 12.18 23.33
N ASN A 274 4.35 12.99 22.26
CA ASN A 274 3.33 14.03 22.14
C ASN A 274 1.92 13.45 22.07
N ILE A 275 1.71 12.40 21.27
CA ILE A 275 0.41 11.72 21.17
C ILE A 275 0.00 11.15 22.52
N MET A 276 0.86 10.36 23.15
CA MET A 276 0.55 9.72 24.44
C MET A 276 0.31 10.76 25.54
N SER A 277 1.10 11.83 25.57
CA SER A 277 0.92 12.92 26.53
C SER A 277 -0.38 13.68 26.30
N ALA A 278 -0.76 13.93 25.04
CA ALA A 278 -2.04 14.55 24.70
C ALA A 278 -3.22 13.66 25.12
N THR A 279 -3.18 12.35 24.82
CA THR A 279 -4.23 11.42 25.24
C THR A 279 -4.37 11.35 26.76
N ARG A 280 -3.25 11.31 27.50
CA ARG A 280 -3.25 11.32 28.98
C ARG A 280 -3.76 12.64 29.55
N ARG A 281 -3.37 13.78 28.98
CA ARG A 281 -3.88 15.10 29.40
C ARG A 281 -5.39 15.19 29.20
N PHE A 282 -5.88 14.73 28.05
CA PHE A 282 -7.31 14.65 27.80
C PHE A 282 -8.02 13.81 28.86
N ALA A 283 -7.55 12.58 29.10
CA ALA A 283 -8.15 11.71 30.13
C ALA A 283 -8.19 12.38 31.51
N LYS A 284 -7.10 13.06 31.91
CA LYS A 284 -7.02 13.77 33.19
C LYS A 284 -8.00 14.94 33.28
N VAL A 285 -8.12 15.75 32.22
CA VAL A 285 -9.01 16.93 32.19
C VAL A 285 -10.48 16.52 32.30
N TYR A 286 -10.85 15.39 31.71
CA TYR A 286 -12.22 14.88 31.70
C TYR A 286 -12.49 13.84 32.80
N GLY A 287 -11.58 13.65 33.76
CA GLY A 287 -11.78 12.71 34.88
C GLY A 287 -11.90 11.24 34.44
N LEU A 288 -11.38 10.88 33.27
CA LEU A 288 -11.57 9.55 32.67
C LEU A 288 -10.58 8.54 33.25
N THR A 289 -11.05 7.31 33.45
CA THR A 289 -10.17 6.18 33.75
C THR A 289 -9.36 5.83 32.51
N ALA A 290 -8.06 6.11 32.54
CA ALA A 290 -7.11 5.70 31.53
C ALA A 290 -6.18 4.62 32.09
N GLU A 291 -6.30 3.39 31.60
CA GLU A 291 -5.35 2.34 31.98
C GLU A 291 -3.96 2.61 31.38
N SER A 292 -2.93 2.43 32.21
CA SER A 292 -1.55 2.58 31.75
C SER A 292 -1.20 1.52 30.69
N PRO A 293 -0.67 1.90 29.52
CA PRO A 293 -0.26 0.96 28.48
C PRO A 293 0.88 0.04 28.94
N GLU A 294 1.64 0.40 29.98
CA GLU A 294 2.67 -0.45 30.59
C GLU A 294 2.08 -1.69 31.28
N ARG A 295 0.82 -1.63 31.76
CA ARG A 295 0.10 -2.79 32.32
C ARG A 295 -0.52 -3.70 31.26
N MET A 296 -0.81 -3.19 30.06
CA MET A 296 -1.29 -4.00 28.94
C MET A 296 -0.15 -4.63 28.14
N ALA A 297 0.99 -3.95 28.01
CA ALA A 297 2.19 -4.48 27.34
C ALA A 297 2.87 -5.63 28.11
N SER A 298 2.56 -5.81 29.40
CA SER A 298 2.97 -6.97 30.20
C SER A 298 2.16 -8.24 29.97
N LEU A 299 1.11 -8.20 29.12
CA LEU A 299 0.43 -9.41 28.67
C LEU A 299 1.27 -10.08 27.57
N PRO A 300 1.75 -11.32 27.76
CA PRO A 300 2.65 -11.95 26.80
C PRO A 300 1.98 -12.12 25.44
N LEU A 301 2.60 -11.54 24.40
CA LEU A 301 2.26 -11.66 22.98
C LEU A 301 2.17 -13.11 22.47
N SER A 302 2.69 -14.10 23.22
CA SER A 302 2.69 -15.51 22.86
C SER A 302 1.31 -16.19 22.91
N LYS A 303 0.26 -15.54 23.43
CA LYS A 303 -1.12 -16.07 23.40
C LYS A 303 -2.01 -15.49 22.29
N GLN A 304 -1.55 -14.52 21.49
CA GLN A 304 -2.37 -13.89 20.44
C GLN A 304 -2.16 -14.45 19.01
N ALA A 305 -1.30 -15.45 18.84
CA ALA A 305 -1.00 -16.03 17.52
C ALA A 305 -1.54 -17.46 17.31
N GLY A 306 -2.44 -17.93 18.17
CA GLY A 306 -2.80 -19.36 18.25
C GLY A 306 -4.14 -19.79 17.67
N GLU A 307 -5.13 -18.91 17.52
CA GLU A 307 -6.45 -19.32 17.03
C GLU A 307 -6.98 -18.43 15.90
N PRO A 308 -7.61 -19.00 14.87
CA PRO A 308 -8.30 -18.22 13.85
C PRO A 308 -9.39 -17.39 14.53
N PHE A 309 -9.27 -16.07 14.40
CA PHE A 309 -10.24 -15.08 14.84
C PHE A 309 -11.64 -15.43 14.31
N GLN A 310 -12.50 -15.99 15.15
CA GLN A 310 -13.94 -16.04 14.89
C GLN A 310 -14.53 -14.69 15.30
N GLU A 311 -14.95 -13.89 14.31
CA GLU A 311 -15.56 -12.59 14.57
C GLU A 311 -16.90 -12.74 15.33
N PRO A 312 -17.14 -11.93 16.37
CA PRO A 312 -18.48 -11.78 16.92
C PRO A 312 -19.40 -11.18 15.85
N THR A 313 -20.58 -11.77 15.71
CA THR A 313 -21.65 -11.32 14.82
C THR A 313 -22.05 -9.87 15.07
N ASN A 314 -21.82 -9.05 14.03
CA ASN A 314 -22.40 -7.74 13.69
C ASN A 314 -23.32 -7.06 14.73
N ALA A 315 -22.86 -5.90 15.23
CA ALA A 315 -23.64 -4.67 15.22
C ALA A 315 -22.65 -3.49 15.38
N PHE A 316 -22.92 -2.37 14.75
CA PHE A 316 -22.23 -1.07 14.95
C PHE A 316 -20.89 -0.83 14.23
N SER A 317 -20.98 -0.10 13.11
CA SER A 317 -20.05 0.98 12.79
C SER A 317 -20.71 1.92 11.77
N LYS A 318 -21.28 3.04 12.23
CA LYS A 318 -21.57 4.17 11.34
C LYS A 318 -20.28 5.00 11.19
N PRO A 319 -19.83 5.30 9.96
CA PRO A 319 -18.68 6.17 9.75
C PRO A 319 -19.04 7.61 10.16
N TRP A 320 -18.05 8.33 10.67
CA TRP A 320 -18.19 9.71 11.10
C TRP A 320 -18.36 10.62 9.89
N LYS A 321 -19.23 11.63 10.00
CA LYS A 321 -19.48 12.57 8.91
C LYS A 321 -18.29 13.52 8.76
N ALA A 322 -17.50 13.31 7.70
CA ALA A 322 -16.39 14.18 7.30
C ALA A 322 -16.82 15.59 6.82
N GLY A 323 -18.06 16.03 7.09
CA GLY A 323 -18.66 17.25 6.53
C GLY A 323 -19.30 18.20 7.53
N ALA A 324 -19.01 18.07 8.83
CA ALA A 324 -19.61 18.94 9.85
C ALA A 324 -18.69 20.09 10.34
N PHE A 325 -17.47 20.21 9.81
CA PHE A 325 -16.54 21.26 10.20
C PHE A 325 -15.88 21.80 8.93
N GLY A 326 -16.11 23.10 8.67
CA GLY A 326 -15.83 23.79 7.41
C GLY A 326 -14.37 23.90 7.01
#